data_AF-A0A5B7KBQ7-F1
#
_entry.id   AF-A0A5B7KBQ7-F1
#
_cell.length_a   1.000
_cell.length_b   1.000
_cell.length_c   1.000
_cell.angle_alpha   90.00
_cell.angle_beta   90.00
_cell.angle_gamma   90.00
#
_symmetry.space_group_name_H-M   'P 1'
#
loop_
_entity.id
_entity.type
_entity.pdbx_description
1 polymer ?
#
loop_
_entity_poly.entity_id
_entity_poly.type
_entity_poly.pdbx_seq_one_letter_code
_entity_poly.pdbx_strand_id
1 'polypeptide(L)'
;MKYFFCNCRCFVESGFTYEHGKIPDGATLSKMLEISPINRIDNIKAPILLLVGKNDARVPPSQSLYFHRLLLARGVETKLHLYDDCHPLRKVEVEADCLIHIALWLGKHWNKATE
;
A
#
# COMPACT_ATOMS: atom_id res chain seq x y z
N MET A 1 -9.16 -16.95 7.61
CA MET A 1 -7.74 -16.67 7.30
C MET A 1 -7.51 -16.85 5.80
N LYS A 2 -7.92 -15.87 4.98
CA LYS A 2 -7.72 -15.89 3.51
C LYS A 2 -7.33 -14.48 3.08
N TYR A 3 -6.19 -14.00 3.58
CA TYR A 3 -5.47 -12.94 2.89
C TYR A 3 -4.72 -13.63 1.79
N PHE A 4 -5.34 -13.67 0.61
CA PHE A 4 -4.73 -14.18 -0.60
C PHE A 4 -3.52 -13.31 -0.88
N PHE A 5 -2.33 -13.77 -0.48
CA PHE A 5 -1.08 -13.24 -1.00
C PHE A 5 -1.21 -13.30 -2.53
N CYS A 6 -1.07 -12.16 -3.19
CA CYS A 6 -0.99 -12.10 -4.65
C CYS A 6 0.33 -12.78 -5.06
N ASN A 7 0.29 -14.11 -5.14
CA ASN A 7 1.45 -15.01 -5.05
C ASN A 7 2.58 -14.66 -6.04
N CYS A 8 2.26 -14.12 -7.22
CA CYS A 8 3.28 -13.88 -8.23
C CYS A 8 4.16 -12.67 -7.92
N ARG A 9 3.55 -11.55 -7.53
CA ARG A 9 4.26 -10.27 -7.42
C ARG A 9 5.07 -10.23 -6.14
N CYS A 10 4.50 -10.61 -5.00
CA CYS A 10 5.23 -10.64 -3.73
C CYS A 10 6.44 -11.60 -3.73
N PHE A 11 6.43 -12.64 -4.58
CA PHE A 11 7.57 -13.54 -4.75
C PHE A 11 8.76 -12.81 -5.39
N VAL A 12 8.51 -12.09 -6.48
CA VAL A 12 9.53 -11.31 -7.20
C VAL A 12 10.00 -10.12 -6.38
N GLU A 13 9.10 -9.38 -5.74
CA GLU A 13 9.46 -8.26 -4.85
C GLU A 13 10.30 -8.72 -3.64
N SER A 14 10.23 -10.01 -3.29
CA SER A 14 11.05 -10.61 -2.24
C SER A 14 12.39 -11.15 -2.73
N GLY A 15 12.72 -10.95 -4.01
CA GLY A 15 13.98 -11.38 -4.61
C GLY A 15 13.99 -12.83 -5.09
N PHE A 16 12.83 -13.49 -5.17
CA PHE A 16 12.73 -14.87 -5.65
C PHE A 16 12.19 -14.96 -7.08
N THR A 17 12.63 -15.98 -7.82
CA THR A 17 12.16 -16.23 -9.19
C THR A 17 10.78 -16.88 -9.20
N TYR A 18 9.79 -16.19 -9.75
CA TYR A 18 8.43 -16.69 -9.86
C TYR A 18 8.27 -17.73 -10.98
N GLU A 19 7.59 -18.84 -10.66
CA GLU A 19 7.19 -19.89 -11.59
C GLU A 19 5.73 -20.27 -11.32
N HIS A 20 4.91 -20.45 -12.36
CA HIS A 20 3.46 -20.66 -12.22
C HIS A 20 3.08 -21.90 -11.38
N GLY A 21 3.92 -22.94 -11.40
CA GLY A 21 3.70 -24.17 -10.63
C GLY A 21 4.30 -24.15 -9.23
N LYS A 22 5.02 -23.09 -8.85
CA LYS A 22 5.78 -23.06 -7.60
C LYS A 22 4.93 -22.49 -6.47
N ILE A 23 4.66 -23.35 -5.49
CA ILE A 23 4.02 -22.96 -4.24
C ILE A 23 5.12 -22.53 -3.26
N PRO A 24 4.98 -21.37 -2.58
CA PRO A 24 5.98 -20.92 -1.62
C PRO A 24 6.06 -21.90 -0.45
N ASP A 25 7.28 -22.30 -0.08
CA ASP A 25 7.53 -23.08 1.12
C ASP A 25 7.50 -22.19 2.37
N GLY A 26 7.55 -22.81 3.56
CA GLY A 26 7.50 -22.07 4.83
C GLY A 26 8.63 -21.05 4.98
N ALA A 27 9.84 -21.38 4.52
CA ALA A 27 10.99 -20.48 4.56
C ALA A 27 10.77 -19.25 3.67
N THR A 28 10.26 -19.45 2.45
CA THR A 28 9.94 -18.36 1.53
C THR A 28 8.85 -17.46 2.10
N LEU A 29 7.77 -18.03 2.66
CA LEU A 29 6.70 -17.26 3.30
C LEU A 29 7.21 -16.42 4.47
N SER A 30 8.04 -17.00 5.34
CA SER A 30 8.67 -16.28 6.45
C SER A 30 9.50 -15.11 5.92
N LYS A 31 10.30 -15.34 4.88
CA LYS A 31 11.11 -14.27 4.28
C LYS A 31 10.25 -13.15 3.70
N MET A 32 9.20 -13.49 2.97
CA MET A 32 8.25 -12.52 2.40
C MET A 32 7.59 -11.67 3.48
N LEU A 33 7.23 -12.28 4.63
CA LEU A 33 6.67 -11.55 5.77
C LEU A 33 7.70 -10.63 6.42
N GLU A 34 8.92 -11.11 6.66
CA GLU A 34 10.00 -10.34 7.30
C GLU A 34 10.30 -9.03 6.58
N ILE A 35 10.32 -9.06 5.25
CA ILE A 35 10.61 -7.88 4.42
C ILE A 35 9.37 -7.04 4.13
N SER A 36 8.17 -7.56 4.36
CA SER A 36 6.92 -6.85 4.09
C SER A 36 6.86 -5.51 4.85
N PRO A 37 6.38 -4.41 4.23
CA PRO A 37 6.21 -3.13 4.91
C PRO A 37 5.32 -3.21 6.15
N ILE A 38 4.35 -4.13 6.15
CA ILE A 38 3.44 -4.31 7.29
C ILE A 38 4.15 -4.77 8.56
N ASN A 39 5.28 -5.47 8.42
CA ASN A 39 6.09 -5.93 9.56
C ASN A 39 6.84 -4.77 10.23
N ARG A 40 6.93 -3.61 9.57
CA ARG A 40 7.59 -2.39 10.07
C ARG A 40 6.59 -1.30 10.44
N ILE A 41 5.32 -1.64 10.57
CA ILE A 41 4.26 -0.65 10.77
C ILE A 41 4.41 0.16 12.06
N ASP A 42 4.98 -0.42 13.12
CA ASP A 42 5.25 0.28 14.38
C ASP A 42 6.33 1.36 14.25
N ASN A 43 7.19 1.28 13.23
CA ASN A 43 8.25 2.26 12.98
C ASN A 43 7.77 3.46 12.15
N ILE A 44 6.57 3.37 11.58
CA ILE A 44 6.02 4.42 10.73
C ILE A 44 5.53 5.56 11.63
N LYS A 45 6.19 6.72 11.51
CA LYS A 45 5.82 7.96 12.21
C LYS A 45 5.39 9.06 11.24
N ALA A 46 5.77 8.94 9.98
CA ALA A 46 5.47 9.93 8.96
C ALA A 46 3.98 9.90 8.59
N PRO A 47 3.35 11.07 8.33
CA PRO A 47 2.00 11.12 7.79
C PRO A 47 1.90 10.43 6.42
N ILE A 48 0.87 9.60 6.22
CA ILE A 48 0.69 8.80 4.99
C ILE A 48 -0.59 9.15 4.23
N LEU A 49 -0.45 9.48 2.95
CA LEU A 49 -1.53 9.57 1.97
C LEU A 49 -1.60 8.28 1.13
N LEU A 50 -2.76 7.64 1.07
CA LEU A 50 -3.05 6.47 0.24
C LEU A 50 -4.08 6.83 -0.82
N LEU A 51 -3.74 6.63 -2.10
CA LEU A 51 -4.63 6.80 -3.24
C LEU A 51 -4.83 5.43 -3.90
N VAL A 52 -6.05 4.91 -3.90
CA VAL A 52 -6.31 3.49 -4.20
C VAL A 52 -7.46 3.35 -5.19
N GLY A 53 -7.26 2.52 -6.21
CA GLY A 53 -8.32 2.12 -7.14
C GLY A 53 -9.20 1.03 -6.52
N LYS A 54 -10.51 1.28 -6.44
CA LYS A 54 -11.50 0.33 -5.92
C LYS A 54 -11.59 -0.93 -6.78
N ASN A 55 -11.41 -0.79 -8.09
CA ASN A 55 -11.56 -1.86 -9.07
C ASN A 55 -10.19 -2.43 -9.51
N ASP A 56 -9.14 -2.23 -8.71
CA ASP A 56 -7.80 -2.76 -8.99
C ASP A 56 -7.77 -4.30 -8.88
N ALA A 57 -7.60 -4.96 -10.03
CA ALA A 57 -7.48 -6.41 -10.13
C ALA A 57 -6.06 -6.94 -9.83
N ARG A 58 -5.03 -6.09 -9.84
CA ARG A 58 -3.64 -6.46 -9.57
C ARG A 58 -3.33 -6.41 -8.08
N VAL A 59 -3.81 -5.38 -7.40
CA VAL A 59 -3.61 -5.15 -5.96
C VAL A 59 -4.96 -4.84 -5.31
N PRO A 60 -5.61 -5.83 -4.70
CA PRO A 60 -6.92 -5.62 -4.09
C PRO A 60 -6.90 -4.52 -3.03
N PRO A 61 -7.92 -3.64 -2.99
CA PRO A 61 -7.96 -2.48 -2.06
C PRO A 61 -8.00 -2.89 -0.59
N SER A 62 -8.33 -4.15 -0.29
CA SER A 62 -8.34 -4.68 1.08
C SER A 62 -7.00 -4.54 1.80
N GLN A 63 -5.87 -4.62 1.07
CA GLN A 63 -4.54 -4.42 1.66
C GLN A 63 -4.36 -2.99 2.16
N SER A 64 -4.69 -2.00 1.33
CA SER A 64 -4.61 -0.59 1.69
C SER A 64 -5.57 -0.20 2.81
N LEU A 65 -6.80 -0.74 2.78
CA LEU A 65 -7.79 -0.52 3.84
C LEU A 65 -7.32 -1.10 5.19
N TYR A 66 -6.70 -2.28 5.17
CA TYR A 66 -6.14 -2.88 6.37
C TYR A 66 -4.96 -2.06 6.91
N PHE A 67 -4.04 -1.66 6.03
CA PHE A 67 -2.89 -0.83 6.38
C PHE A 67 -3.31 0.51 6.99
N HIS A 68 -4.28 1.20 6.39
CA HIS A 68 -4.85 2.44 6.91
C HIS A 68 -5.41 2.29 8.33
N ARG A 69 -6.16 1.22 8.61
CA ARG A 69 -6.69 0.95 9.96
C ARG A 69 -5.58 0.75 10.99
N LEU A 70 -4.52 0.03 10.61
CA LEU A 70 -3.40 -0.23 11.51
C LEU A 70 -2.58 1.04 11.81
N LEU A 71 -2.45 1.95 10.85
CA LEU A 71 -1.82 3.26 11.04
C LEU A 71 -2.64 4.15 11.98
N LEU A 72 -3.96 4.23 11.76
CA LEU A 72 -4.85 4.98 12.65
C LEU A 72 -4.82 4.46 14.09
N ALA A 73 -4.79 3.14 14.27
CA ALA A 73 -4.68 2.52 15.59
C ALA A 73 -3.37 2.88 16.33
N ARG A 74 -2.33 3.31 15.60
CA ARG A 74 -1.04 3.75 16.14
C ARG A 74 -0.94 5.27 16.30
N GLY A 75 -2.02 6.00 16.01
CA GLY A 75 -2.02 7.45 16.04
C GLY A 75 -1.23 8.10 14.91
N VAL A 76 -0.88 7.34 13.86
CA VAL A 76 -0.22 7.89 12.67
C VAL A 76 -1.26 8.63 11.84
N GLU A 77 -0.98 9.89 11.52
CA GLU A 77 -1.84 10.65 10.63
C GLU A 77 -1.87 9.99 9.25
N THR A 78 -3.05 9.51 8.85
CA THR A 78 -3.22 8.89 7.53
C THR A 78 -4.52 9.30 6.88
N LYS A 79 -4.49 9.42 5.55
CA LYS A 79 -5.64 9.70 4.72
C LYS A 79 -5.71 8.69 3.59
N LEU A 80 -6.88 8.10 3.37
CA LEU A 80 -7.12 7.15 2.28
C LEU A 80 -8.22 7.67 1.36
N HIS A 81 -7.91 7.77 0.08
CA HIS A 81 -8.85 8.02 -1.01
C HIS A 81 -9.06 6.75 -1.81
N LEU A 82 -10.32 6.32 -1.92
CA LEU A 82 -10.73 5.15 -2.68
C LEU A 82 -11.52 5.60 -3.90
N TYR A 83 -10.92 5.48 -5.07
CA TYR A 83 -11.49 5.94 -6.34
C TYR A 83 -12.20 4.81 -7.06
N ASP A 84 -13.30 5.12 -7.74
CA ASP A 84 -13.95 4.18 -8.66
C ASP A 84 -13.15 4.05 -9.97
N ASP A 85 -11.92 3.55 -9.86
CA ASP A 85 -10.96 3.35 -10.96
C ASP A 85 -10.17 2.05 -10.75
N CYS A 86 -9.36 1.70 -11.74
CA CYS A 86 -8.53 0.50 -11.79
C CYS A 86 -7.12 0.76 -11.24
N HIS A 87 -6.18 -0.14 -11.53
CA HIS A 87 -4.78 -0.03 -11.10
C HIS A 87 -4.10 1.28 -11.53
N PRO A 88 -4.19 1.71 -12.80
CA PRO A 88 -3.78 3.05 -13.15
C PRO A 88 -4.94 4.02 -12.85
N LEU A 89 -4.78 4.90 -11.87
CA LEU A 89 -5.71 5.98 -11.57
C LEU A 89 -5.68 7.02 -12.70
N ARG A 90 -6.38 6.76 -13.81
CA ARG A 90 -6.20 7.45 -15.11
C ARG A 90 -7.48 8.07 -15.66
N LYS A 91 -8.63 7.88 -15.03
CA LYS A 91 -9.79 8.72 -15.36
C LYS A 91 -9.41 10.19 -15.10
N VAL A 92 -9.76 11.09 -16.01
CA VAL A 92 -9.31 12.49 -15.99
C VAL A 92 -9.65 13.15 -14.66
N GLU A 93 -10.86 12.92 -14.15
CA GLU A 93 -11.35 13.48 -12.89
C GLU A 93 -10.58 12.90 -11.69
N VAL A 94 -10.27 11.60 -11.74
CA VAL A 94 -9.53 10.90 -10.68
C VAL A 94 -8.08 11.36 -10.65
N GLU A 95 -7.43 11.48 -11.81
CA GLU A 95 -6.04 11.93 -11.91
C GLU A 95 -5.90 13.37 -11.42
N ALA A 96 -6.80 14.28 -11.84
CA ALA A 96 -6.81 15.66 -11.37
C ALA A 96 -7.00 15.76 -9.85
N ASP A 97 -7.96 15.00 -9.29
CA ASP A 97 -8.20 14.97 -7.84
C ASP A 97 -7.02 14.37 -7.06
N CYS A 98 -6.39 13.31 -7.58
CA CYS A 98 -5.17 12.74 -7.02
C CYS A 98 -4.07 13.79 -6.91
N LEU A 99 -3.81 14.55 -7.99
CA LEU A 99 -2.78 15.60 -8.01
C LEU A 99 -3.07 16.70 -6.99
N ILE A 100 -4.33 17.13 -6.87
CA ILE A 100 -4.74 18.13 -5.88
C ILE A 100 -4.50 17.60 -4.47
N HIS A 101 -4.92 16.36 -4.17
CA HIS A 101 -4.69 15.76 -2.85
C HIS A 101 -3.21 15.55 -2.52
N ILE A 102 -2.38 15.18 -3.50
CA ILE A 102 -0.93 15.09 -3.34
C ILE A 102 -0.35 16.48 -3.02
N ALA A 103 -0.69 17.50 -3.79
CA ALA A 103 -0.18 18.86 -3.60
C ALA A 103 -0.57 19.42 -2.23
N LEU A 104 -1.83 19.26 -1.81
CA LEU A 104 -2.30 19.69 -0.49
C LEU A 104 -1.62 18.92 0.64
N TRP A 105 -1.43 17.61 0.49
CA TRP A 105 -0.78 16.78 1.49
C TRP A 105 0.69 17.16 1.67
N LEU A 106 1.42 17.27 0.57
CA LEU A 106 2.81 17.73 0.59
C LEU A 106 2.89 19.13 1.18
N GLY A 107 2.08 20.09 0.72
CA GLY A 107 2.07 21.45 1.25
C GLY A 107 1.81 21.53 2.76
N LYS A 108 0.93 20.67 3.29
CA LYS A 108 0.65 20.57 4.73
C LYS A 108 1.85 20.06 5.54
N HIS A 109 2.67 19.19 4.97
CA HIS A 109 3.73 18.47 5.69
C HIS A 109 5.17 18.86 5.28
N TRP A 110 5.34 19.71 4.26
CA TRP A 110 6.64 20.11 3.71
C TRP A 110 7.53 20.86 4.72
N ASN A 111 6.94 21.69 5.59
CA ASN A 111 7.68 22.58 6.49
C ASN A 111 7.74 22.10 7.96
N LYS A 112 7.24 20.90 8.28
CA LYS A 112 7.23 20.38 9.66
C LYS A 112 8.49 19.57 10.03
N ALA A 113 9.47 19.49 9.14
CA ALA A 113 10.73 18.75 9.36
C ALA A 113 11.89 19.65 9.84
N THR A 114 11.65 20.95 10.06
CA THR A 114 12.67 21.95 10.42
C THR A 114 12.49 22.54 11.84
N GLU A 115 11.90 21.79 12.76
CA GLU A 115 11.91 22.10 14.21
C GLU A 115 12.47 20.90 14.99
#